data_AF-A0A383DUX1-F1
#
_entry.id   AF-A0A383DUX1-F1
#
_cell.length_a   1.000
_cell.length_b   1.000
_cell.length_c   1.000
_cell.angle_alpha   90.00
_cell.angle_beta   90.00
_cell.angle_gamma   90.00
#
_symmetry.space_group_name_H-M   'P 1'
#
loop_
_entity.id
_entity.type
_entity.pdbx_description
1 polymer ?
#
loop_
_entity_poly.entity_id
_entity_poly.type
_entity_poly.pdbx_seq_one_letter_code
_entity_poly.pdbx_strand_id
1 'polypeptide(L)' 'MIATILKEIQENEPRVAATPSTVKELTKAGLTVQLESGAGDR' A
#
# COMPACT_ATOMS: atom_id res chain seq x y z
N MET A 1 14.88 -0.53 -5.40
CA MET A 1 14.41 -0.30 -4.02
C MET A 1 13.02 -0.93 -3.89
N ILE A 2 12.67 -1.47 -2.73
CA ILE A 2 11.36 -2.10 -2.48
C ILE A 2 10.56 -1.21 -1.54
N ALA A 3 9.28 -1.00 -1.85
CA ALA A 3 8.32 -0.35 -0.97
C ALA A 3 7.20 -1.35 -0.64
N THR A 4 6.97 -1.58 0.65
CA THR A 4 5.96 -2.54 1.12
C THR A 4 4.83 -1.79 1.80
N ILE A 5 3.59 -2.11 1.42
CA ILE A 5 2.38 -1.55 2.01
C ILE A 5 1.68 -2.69 2.75
N LEU A 6 1.65 -2.59 4.07
CA LEU A 6 1.03 -3.57 4.97
C LEU A 6 -0.39 -3.14 5.33
N LYS A 7 -1.16 -4.09 5.84
CA LYS A 7 -2.46 -3.83 6.42
C LYS A 7 -2.29 -3.16 7.78
N GLU A 8 -3.08 -2.12 8.04
CA GLU A 8 -3.13 -1.51 9.37
C GLU A 8 -3.70 -2.51 10.38
N ILE A 9 -3.02 -2.64 11.52
CA ILE A 9 -3.37 -3.59 12.59
C ILE A 9 -4.14 -2.93 13.74
N GLN A 10 -4.21 -1.60 13.75
CA GLN A 10 -4.94 -0.86 14.77
C GLN A 10 -6.45 -1.08 14.60
N GLU A 11 -7.13 -1.29 15.71
CA GLU A 11 -8.57 -1.49 15.71
C GLU A 11 -9.27 -0.24 15.16
N ASN A 12 -10.23 -0.44 14.26
CA ASN A 12 -10.99 0.62 13.60
C ASN A 12 -10.15 1.63 12.79
N GLU A 13 -8.97 1.25 12.31
CA GLU A 13 -8.18 2.06 11.38
C GLU A 13 -8.51 1.68 9.92
N PRO A 14 -9.29 2.49 9.17
CA PRO A 14 -9.67 2.17 7.80
C PRO A 14 -8.65 2.63 6.76
N ARG A 15 -7.65 3.45 7.14
CA ARG A 15 -6.72 4.03 6.17
C ARG A 15 -5.73 2.97 5.67
N VAL A 16 -5.07 3.31 4.57
CA VAL A 16 -3.93 2.57 4.01
C VAL A 16 -2.88 3.57 3.57
N ALA A 17 -1.60 3.20 3.72
CA ALA A 17 -0.47 4.10 3.48
C ALA A 17 -0.35 4.61 2.03
N ALA A 18 -0.88 3.88 1.06
CA ALA A 18 -0.86 4.26 -0.35
C ALA A 18 -2.12 3.78 -1.07
N THR A 19 -2.68 4.66 -1.90
CA THR A 19 -3.82 4.34 -2.76
C THR A 19 -3.35 3.70 -4.08
N PRO A 20 -4.26 3.12 -4.88
CA PRO A 20 -3.90 2.58 -6.19
C PRO A 20 -3.21 3.58 -7.12
N SER A 21 -3.55 4.87 -7.04
CA SER A 21 -2.87 5.92 -7.81
C SER A 21 -1.42 6.11 -7.37
N THR A 22 -1.17 6.16 -6.05
CA THR A 22 0.19 6.25 -5.50
C THR A 22 1.03 5.02 -5.86
N VAL A 23 0.45 3.81 -5.78
CA VAL A 23 1.14 2.57 -6.21
C VAL A 23 1.58 2.64 -7.67
N LYS A 24 0.73 3.19 -8.54
CA LYS A 24 1.04 3.38 -9.97
C LYS A 24 2.20 4.35 -10.16
N GLU A 25 2.25 5.44 -9.40
CA GLU A 25 3.33 6.42 -9.45
C GLU A 25 4.66 5.84 -8.93
N LEU A 26 4.63 5.10 -7.81
CA LEU A 26 5.81 4.43 -7.26
C LEU A 26 6.37 3.38 -8.21
N THR A 27 5.50 2.60 -8.85
CA THR A 27 5.89 1.61 -9.86
C THR A 27 6.53 2.30 -11.07
N LYS A 28 5.95 3.41 -11.55
CA LYS A 28 6.52 4.22 -12.63
C LYS A 28 7.87 4.83 -12.28
N ALA A 29 8.09 5.18 -11.01
CA ALA A 29 9.37 5.65 -10.51
C ALA A 29 10.44 4.54 -10.39
N GLY A 30 10.11 3.30 -10.77
CA GLY A 30 11.04 2.17 -10.79
C GLY A 30 11.15 1.43 -9.46
N LEU A 31 10.24 1.67 -8.51
CA LEU A 31 10.17 0.89 -7.28
C LEU A 31 9.39 -0.41 -7.50
N THR A 32 9.85 -1.49 -6.88
CA THR A 32 9.04 -2.70 -6.73
C THR A 32 8.12 -2.51 -5.53
N VAL A 33 6.80 -2.53 -5.77
CA VAL A 33 5.80 -2.40 -4.72
C VAL A 33 5.29 -3.78 -4.31
N GLN A 34 5.29 -4.06 -3.01
CA GLN A 34 4.70 -5.27 -2.42
C GLN A 34 3.49 -4.88 -1.56
N LEU A 35 2.40 -5.62 -1.68
CA LEU A 35 1.15 -5.36 -0.98
C LEU A 35 0.76 -6.58 -0.13
N GLU A 36 0.38 -6.35 1.12
CA GLU A 36 -0.30 -7.37 1.93
C GLU A 36 -1.74 -7.56 1.44
N SER A 37 -2.21 -8.81 1.39
CA SER A 37 -3.60 -9.10 1.05
C SER A 37 -4.54 -8.50 2.10
N GLY A 38 -5.51 -7.71 1.64
CA GLY A 38 -6.48 -7.05 2.51
C GLY A 38 -6.08 -5.67 3.03
N ALA A 39 -4.94 -5.12 2.58
CA ALA A 39 -4.59 -3.72 2.82
C ALA A 39 -5.45 -2.81 1.90
N GLY A 40 -6.28 -1.95 2.50
CA GLY A 40 -7.18 -1.05 1.77
C GLY A 40 -8.54 -1.64 1.34
N ASP A 41 -8.94 -2.78 1.90
CA ASP A 41 -10.23 -3.46 1.60
C ASP A 41 -11.47 -2.74 2.20
N ARG A 42 -11.30 -1.72 3.03
CA ARG A 42 -12.36 -1.07 3.81
C ARG A 42 -12.41 0.43 3.58
#